data_AF-W0U9S5-F1
#
_entry.id   AF-W0U9S5-F1
#
_cell.length_a   1.000
_cell.length_b   1.000
_cell.length_c   1.000
_cell.angle_alpha   90.00
_cell.angle_beta   90.00
_cell.angle_gamma   90.00
#
_symmetry.space_group_name_H-M   'P 1'
#
loop_
_entity.id
_entity.type
_entity.pdbx_description
1 polymer ?
#
loop_
_entity_poly.entity_id
_entity_poly.type
_entity_poly.pdbx_seq_one_letter_code
_entity_poly.pdbx_strand_id
1 'polypeptide(L)'
;HELWHRKNWMALMYARIYSAILGLPMYDIYHIHGHHIDVSTVQDHDTPRRGQTIYSFVYPSLFKSLRTSVGIECARLAKLGHSAFWWR
;
A
#
# COMPACT_ATOMS: atom_id res chain seq x y z
N HIS A 1 -1.37 -9.44 -5.30
CA HIS A 1 -1.16 -10.13 -4.00
C HIS A 1 0.11 -10.99 -4.03
N GLU A 2 0.08 -12.16 -4.67
CA GLU A 2 1.19 -13.14 -4.64
C GLU A 2 2.55 -12.60 -5.10
N LEU A 3 2.60 -11.70 -6.09
CA LEU A 3 3.86 -11.14 -6.57
C LEU A 3 4.61 -10.34 -5.50
N TRP A 4 3.92 -9.69 -4.57
CA TRP A 4 4.54 -8.95 -3.46
C TRP A 4 5.15 -9.85 -2.39
N HIS A 5 4.80 -11.14 -2.39
CA HIS A 5 5.36 -12.13 -1.48
C HIS A 5 6.56 -12.88 -2.08
N ARG A 6 6.88 -12.64 -3.36
CA ARG A 6 8.03 -13.26 -4.02
C ARG A 6 9.31 -12.52 -3.66
N LYS A 7 10.40 -13.26 -3.50
CA LYS A 7 11.75 -12.69 -3.30
C LYS A 7 12.45 -12.33 -4.61
N ASN A 8 11.92 -12.79 -5.75
CA ASN A 8 12.50 -12.51 -7.07
C ASN A 8 12.31 -11.03 -7.44
N TRP A 9 13.40 -10.35 -7.79
CA TRP A 9 13.41 -8.93 -8.14
C TRP A 9 12.49 -8.62 -9.33
N MET A 10 12.42 -9.49 -10.34
CA MET A 10 11.55 -9.28 -11.50
C MET A 10 10.08 -9.30 -11.07
N ALA A 11 9.69 -10.24 -10.22
CA ALA A 11 8.32 -10.36 -9.72
C ALA A 11 7.91 -9.11 -8.93
N LEU A 12 8.80 -8.60 -8.08
CA LEU A 12 8.57 -7.36 -7.32
C LEU A 12 8.48 -6.14 -8.24
N MET A 13 9.35 -6.05 -9.25
CA MET A 13 9.31 -4.97 -10.24
C MET A 13 7.98 -4.98 -11.02
N TYR A 14 7.54 -6.14 -11.51
CA TYR A 14 6.25 -6.27 -12.18
C TYR A 14 5.09 -5.87 -11.27
N ALA A 15 5.11 -6.31 -10.01
CA ALA A 15 4.07 -5.96 -9.04
C ALA A 15 3.97 -4.44 -8.82
N ARG A 16 5.12 -3.77 -8.68
CA ARG A 16 5.22 -2.31 -8.48
C ARG A 16 4.77 -1.52 -9.70
N ILE A 17 5.23 -1.90 -10.90
CA ILE A 17 4.82 -1.22 -12.14
C ILE A 17 3.32 -1.39 -12.35
N TYR A 18 2.82 -2.63 -12.21
CA TYR A 18 1.41 -2.93 -12.37
C TYR A 18 0.54 -2.13 -11.39
N SER A 19 0.92 -2.05 -10.11
CA SER A 19 0.15 -1.30 -9.12
C SER A 19 0.25 0.20 -9.34
N ALA A 20 1.41 0.73 -9.75
CA ALA A 20 1.56 2.14 -10.09
C ALA A 20 0.61 2.56 -11.22
N ILE A 21 0.45 1.73 -12.26
CA ILE A 21 -0.50 1.96 -13.36
C ILE A 21 -1.94 2.04 -12.85
N LEU A 22 -2.28 1.26 -11.81
CA LEU A 22 -3.59 1.26 -11.17
C LEU A 22 -3.77 2.35 -10.10
N GLY A 23 -2.82 3.29 -9.96
CA GLY A 23 -2.90 4.38 -8.99
C GLY A 23 -2.39 4.01 -7.59
N LEU A 24 -1.64 2.92 -7.47
CA LEU A 24 -1.14 2.34 -6.21
C LEU A 24 0.40 2.20 -6.23
N PRO A 25 1.16 3.30 -6.30
CA PRO A 25 2.62 3.25 -6.52
C PRO A 25 3.44 2.75 -5.33
N MET A 26 2.93 2.88 -4.09
CA MET A 26 3.62 2.45 -2.85
C MET A 26 2.89 1.29 -2.15
N TYR A 27 2.17 0.50 -2.94
CA TYR A 27 1.25 -0.48 -2.38
C TYR A 27 1.95 -1.66 -1.73
N ASP A 28 3.17 -2.01 -2.13
CA ASP A 28 3.95 -3.05 -1.48
C ASP A 28 4.15 -2.78 0.03
N ILE A 29 4.34 -1.52 0.43
CA ILE A 29 4.45 -1.11 1.84
C ILE A 29 3.12 -1.32 2.57
N TYR A 30 2.03 -0.73 2.06
CA TYR A 30 0.71 -0.85 2.70
C TYR A 30 0.20 -2.30 2.71
N HIS A 31 0.44 -3.05 1.64
CA HIS A 31 0.06 -4.45 1.52
C HIS A 31 0.60 -5.26 2.70
N ILE A 32 1.91 -5.19 2.93
CA ILE A 32 2.62 -5.99 3.94
C ILE A 32 2.38 -5.45 5.35
N HIS A 33 2.42 -4.13 5.53
CA HIS A 33 2.43 -3.49 6.86
C HIS A 33 1.09 -2.87 7.25
N GLY A 34 0.04 -3.06 6.46
CA GLY A 34 -1.31 -2.57 6.70
C GLY A 34 -2.35 -3.63 6.36
N HIS A 35 -2.59 -3.87 5.07
CA HIS A 35 -3.64 -4.78 4.60
C HIS A 35 -3.57 -6.16 5.26
N HIS A 36 -2.41 -6.82 5.31
CA HIS A 36 -2.27 -8.13 5.96
C HIS A 36 -2.61 -8.14 7.46
N ILE A 37 -2.39 -7.03 8.14
CA ILE A 37 -2.65 -6.89 9.58
C ILE A 37 -4.15 -6.71 9.81
N ASP A 38 -4.77 -5.84 9.01
CA ASP A 38 -6.14 -5.40 9.20
C ASP A 38 -7.15 -6.11 8.26
N VAL A 39 -6.72 -7.10 7.47
CA VAL A 39 -7.55 -7.75 6.45
C VAL A 39 -8.89 -8.22 7.03
N SER A 40 -9.97 -7.95 6.29
CA SER A 40 -11.35 -8.25 6.72
C SER A 40 -11.86 -7.44 7.93
N THR A 41 -11.15 -6.40 8.36
CA THR A 41 -11.62 -5.46 9.39
C THR A 41 -12.10 -4.13 8.79
N VAL A 42 -12.66 -3.25 9.61
CA VAL A 42 -13.12 -1.92 9.16
C VAL A 42 -11.97 -0.91 8.97
N GLN A 43 -10.78 -1.26 9.48
CA GLN A 43 -9.55 -0.48 9.44
C GLN A 43 -8.85 -0.65 8.09
N ASP A 44 -8.95 -1.83 7.48
CA ASP A 44 -8.38 -2.10 6.17
C ASP A 44 -9.05 -1.26 5.08
N HIS A 45 -8.20 -0.58 4.31
CA HIS A 45 -8.58 0.24 3.18
C HIS A 45 -8.92 -0.59 1.93
N ASP A 46 -8.52 -1.86 1.86
CA ASP A 46 -8.75 -2.73 0.70
C ASP A 46 -9.81 -3.82 0.90
N THR A 47 -10.44 -3.85 2.07
CA THR A 47 -11.63 -4.66 2.30
C THR A 47 -12.87 -3.80 2.01
N PRO A 48 -13.60 -4.05 0.90
CA PRO A 48 -14.84 -3.34 0.63
C PRO A 48 -15.91 -3.72 1.66
N ARG A 49 -16.69 -2.73 2.07
CA ARG A 49 -17.87 -2.95 2.92
C ARG A 49 -19.02 -3.48 2.08
N ARG A 50 -19.83 -4.38 2.65
CA ARG A 50 -21.05 -4.88 2.00
C ARG A 50 -21.94 -3.70 1.58
N GLY A 51 -22.37 -3.71 0.32
CA GLY A 51 -23.24 -2.68 -0.25
C GLY A 51 -22.50 -1.47 -0.84
N GLN A 52 -21.16 -1.40 -0.78
CA GLN A 52 -20.41 -0.38 -1.51
C GLN A 52 -20.48 -0.61 -3.02
N THR A 53 -20.61 0.49 -3.76
CA THR A 53 -20.35 0.49 -5.21
C THR A 53 -18.85 0.49 -5.44
N ILE A 54 -18.41 0.03 -6.61
CA ILE A 54 -17.00 0.03 -7.03
C ILE A 54 -16.37 1.41 -6.83
N TYR A 55 -17.03 2.47 -7.31
CA TYR A 55 -16.50 3.83 -7.21
C TYR A 55 -16.41 4.34 -5.76
N SER A 56 -17.42 4.05 -4.93
CA SER A 56 -17.41 4.44 -3.51
C SER A 56 -16.32 3.73 -2.70
N PHE A 57 -15.81 2.61 -3.20
CA PHE A 57 -14.73 1.85 -2.59
C PHE A 57 -13.36 2.25 -3.15
N VAL A 58 -13.21 2.31 -4.47
CA VAL A 58 -11.91 2.50 -5.15
C VAL A 58 -11.27 3.83 -4.77
N TYR A 59 -11.98 4.96 -4.85
CA TYR A 59 -11.34 6.25 -4.58
C TYR A 59 -10.81 6.37 -3.13
N PRO A 60 -11.58 6.02 -2.08
CA PRO A 60 -11.04 5.99 -0.72
C PRO A 60 -9.93 4.95 -0.52
N SER A 61 -10.03 3.76 -1.12
CA SER A 61 -8.99 2.72 -1.03
C SER A 61 -7.66 3.26 -1.57
N LEU A 62 -7.65 3.82 -2.79
CA LEU A 62 -6.45 4.40 -3.41
C LEU A 62 -5.80 5.48 -2.54
N PHE A 63 -6.60 6.46 -2.10
CA PHE A 63 -6.08 7.58 -1.32
C PHE A 63 -5.58 7.17 0.06
N LYS A 64 -6.36 6.35 0.78
CA LYS A 64 -6.02 5.95 2.15
C LYS A 64 -4.85 4.99 2.18
N SER A 65 -4.80 4.00 1.29
CA SER A 65 -3.65 3.09 1.19
C SER A 65 -2.36 3.84 0.90
N LEU A 66 -2.38 4.81 -0.05
CA LEU A 66 -1.22 5.65 -0.33
C LEU A 66 -0.81 6.51 0.88
N ARG A 67 -1.77 7.17 1.53
CA ARG A 67 -1.50 7.99 2.73
C ARG A 67 -0.86 7.14 3.84
N THR A 68 -1.38 5.93 4.06
CA THR A 68 -0.85 5.00 5.05
C THR A 68 0.54 4.50 4.67
N SER A 69 0.79 4.14 3.40
CA SER A 69 2.12 3.81 2.91
C SER A 69 3.14 4.92 3.17
N VAL A 70 2.80 6.16 2.85
CA VAL A 70 3.68 7.32 3.11
C VAL A 70 3.94 7.48 4.60
N GLY A 71 2.91 7.33 5.44
CA GLY A 71 3.07 7.38 6.90
C GLY A 71 4.02 6.30 7.44
N ILE A 72 3.91 5.06 6.95
CA ILE A 72 4.79 3.95 7.32
C ILE A 72 6.22 4.23 6.89
N GLU A 73 6.42 4.73 5.66
CA GLU A 73 7.75 5.05 5.15
C GLU A 73 8.39 6.22 5.91
N CYS A 74 7.63 7.28 6.19
CA CYS A 74 8.08 8.38 7.05
C CYS A 74 8.50 7.89 8.43
N ALA A 75 7.74 6.95 9.03
CA ALA A 75 8.11 6.35 10.31
C ALA A 75 9.39 5.50 10.22
N ARG A 76 9.61 4.78 9.11
CA ARG A 76 10.86 4.05 8.84
C ARG A 76 12.04 5.01 8.73
N LEU A 77 11.89 6.10 7.97
CA LEU A 77 12.91 7.14 7.81
C LEU A 77 13.25 7.84 9.13
N ALA A 78 12.24 8.17 9.93
CA ALA A 78 12.45 8.79 11.25
C ALA A 78 13.27 7.88 12.18
N LYS A 79 13.03 6.56 12.16
CA LYS A 79 13.83 5.58 12.92
C LYS A 79 15.30 5.52 12.46
N LEU A 80 15.58 5.90 11.22
CA LEU A 80 16.93 6.00 10.66
C LEU A 80 17.56 7.39 10.83
N GLY A 81 16.86 8.33 11.47
CA GLY A 81 17.34 9.71 11.62
C GLY A 81 17.24 10.55 10.34
N HIS A 82 16.38 10.16 9.41
CA HIS A 82 16.17 10.83 8.13
C HIS A 82 14.86 11.63 8.10
N SER A 83 14.84 12.69 7.27
CA SER A 83 13.62 13.47 7.02
C SER A 83 12.69 12.75 6.04
N ALA A 84 11.42 13.17 5.99
CA ALA A 84 10.42 12.60 5.06
C ALA A 84 10.77 12.76 3.57
N PHE A 85 11.70 13.65 3.23
CA PHE A 85 12.15 13.92 1.86
C PHE A 85 13.52 13.29 1.56
N TRP A 86 14.01 12.43 2.44
CA TRP A 86 15.27 11.73 2.22
C TRP A 86 15.10 10.68 1.12
N TRP A 87 16.07 10.63 0.20
CA TRP A 87 15.97 9.90 -1.07
C TRP A 87 17.10 8.90 -1.32
N ARG A 88 18.09 8.85 -0.41
CA ARG A 88 19.19 7.89 -0.48
C ARG A 88 18.82 6.57 0.19
#